data_AF-A0A931B893-F1
#
_entry.id   AF-A0A931B893-F1
#
_cell.length_a   1.000
_cell.length_b   1.000
_cell.length_c   1.000
_cell.angle_alpha   90.00
_cell.angle_beta   90.00
_cell.angle_gamma   90.00
#
_symmetry.space_group_name_H-M   'P 1'
#
loop_
_entity.id
_entity.type
_entity.pdbx_description
1 polymer ?
#
loop_
_entity_poly.entity_id
_entity_poly.type
_entity_poly.pdbx_seq_one_letter_code
_entity_poly.pdbx_strand_id
1 'polypeptide(L)'
;MENAQLLYRDGEWTETADPFGTEGEDWDEVIKKAGYEHFFATGDVTSNGLAIRVFHSEANYMVEVDPFEGPVRYVFTASLPDLMELLAKWVPVVNGVTLSGLLASFEGGLVLEDLVKAATKRK
;
A
#
# COMPACT_ATOMS: atom_id res chain seq x y z
N MET A 1 2.28 -26.40 -4.52
CA MET A 1 1.33 -25.72 -3.61
C MET A 1 0.98 -24.44 -4.31
N GLU A 2 -0.30 -24.23 -4.63
CA GLU A 2 -0.74 -22.92 -5.12
C GLU A 2 -0.48 -21.91 -4.00
N ASN A 3 0.17 -20.79 -4.32
CA ASN A 3 0.31 -19.71 -3.36
C ASN A 3 -1.11 -19.17 -3.10
N ALA A 4 -1.64 -19.35 -1.90
CA ALA A 4 -2.95 -18.80 -1.55
C ALA A 4 -2.77 -17.33 -1.18
N GLN A 5 -3.61 -16.46 -1.73
CA GLN A 5 -3.67 -15.04 -1.41
C GLN A 5 -4.90 -14.74 -0.55
N LEU A 6 -4.90 -13.60 0.14
CA LEU A 6 -6.05 -13.18 0.97
C LEU A 6 -6.96 -12.22 0.20
N LEU A 7 -8.26 -12.49 0.22
CA LEU A 7 -9.32 -11.64 -0.32
C LEU A 7 -10.19 -11.12 0.84
N TYR A 8 -10.39 -9.81 0.90
CA TYR A 8 -11.34 -9.16 1.80
C TYR A 8 -12.68 -8.94 1.09
N ARG A 9 -13.77 -9.37 1.72
CA ARG A 9 -15.13 -9.17 1.24
C ARG A 9 -16.09 -9.07 2.42
N ASP A 10 -16.91 -8.02 2.44
CA ASP A 10 -18.00 -7.85 3.41
C ASP A 10 -17.54 -7.96 4.88
N GLY A 11 -16.33 -7.50 5.20
CA GLY A 11 -15.78 -7.57 6.55
C GLY A 11 -14.93 -8.81 6.88
N GLU A 12 -14.85 -9.78 5.97
CA GLU A 12 -14.23 -11.08 6.21
C GLU A 12 -13.03 -11.34 5.28
N TRP A 13 -12.08 -12.14 5.76
CA TRP A 13 -10.92 -12.59 4.99
C TRP A 13 -11.13 -14.04 4.53
N THR A 14 -10.96 -14.27 3.24
CA THR A 14 -10.99 -15.60 2.62
C THR A 14 -9.73 -15.86 1.81
N GLU A 15 -9.33 -17.11 1.70
CA GLU A 15 -8.27 -17.48 0.75
C GLU A 15 -8.80 -17.42 -0.69
N THR A 16 -7.94 -16.97 -1.60
CA THR A 16 -8.19 -16.94 -3.05
C THR A 16 -6.95 -17.47 -3.78
N ALA A 17 -7.17 -17.99 -4.98
CA ALA A 17 -6.07 -18.34 -5.87
C ALA A 17 -5.23 -17.10 -6.18
N ASP A 18 -3.91 -17.27 -6.27
CA ASP A 18 -3.02 -16.24 -6.78
C ASP A 18 -3.35 -15.95 -8.25
N PRO A 19 -3.75 -14.72 -8.60
CA PRO A 19 -3.98 -14.36 -9.99
C PRO A 19 -2.66 -14.23 -10.79
N PHE A 20 -1.51 -14.27 -10.12
CA PHE A 20 -0.20 -14.08 -10.73
C PHE A 20 0.49 -15.42 -10.99
N GLY A 21 1.14 -15.52 -12.16
CA GLY A 21 1.94 -16.68 -12.55
C GLY A 21 3.25 -16.80 -11.76
N THR A 22 4.04 -17.83 -12.09
CA THR A 22 5.31 -18.14 -11.41
C THR A 22 6.34 -17.01 -11.43
N GLU A 23 7.11 -16.96 -10.33
CA GLU A 23 8.18 -15.99 -10.01
C GLU A 23 9.27 -15.86 -11.10
N GLY A 24 9.79 -14.64 -11.29
CA GLY A 24 10.98 -14.34 -12.10
C GLY A 24 10.81 -13.27 -13.18
N GLU A 25 9.58 -12.83 -13.43
CA GLU A 25 9.26 -11.72 -14.34
C GLU A 25 9.22 -10.37 -13.59
N ASP A 26 9.39 -9.27 -14.32
CA ASP A 26 9.20 -7.91 -13.80
C ASP A 26 7.78 -7.78 -13.22
N TRP A 27 7.69 -7.42 -11.94
CA TRP A 27 6.43 -7.37 -11.21
C TRP A 27 5.42 -6.42 -11.87
N ASP A 28 5.88 -5.27 -12.39
CA ASP A 28 5.00 -4.32 -13.07
C ASP A 28 4.40 -4.92 -14.35
N GLU A 29 5.17 -5.76 -15.07
CA GLU A 29 4.66 -6.49 -16.22
C GLU A 29 3.66 -7.57 -15.81
N VAL A 30 3.90 -8.27 -14.70
CA VAL A 30 3.00 -9.32 -14.18
C VAL A 30 1.64 -8.73 -13.82
N ILE A 31 1.62 -7.64 -13.05
CA ILE A 31 0.40 -6.95 -12.64
C ILE A 31 -0.38 -6.46 -13.86
N LYS A 32 0.33 -5.86 -14.83
CA LYS A 32 -0.28 -5.35 -16.07
C LYS A 32 -0.84 -6.47 -16.95
N LYS A 33 -0.13 -7.59 -17.11
CA LYS A 33 -0.60 -8.77 -17.85
C LYS A 33 -1.85 -9.39 -17.19
N ALA A 34 -1.94 -9.30 -15.87
CA ALA A 34 -3.12 -9.72 -15.10
C ALA A 34 -4.29 -8.70 -15.19
N GLY A 35 -4.15 -7.62 -15.96
CA GLY A 35 -5.21 -6.65 -16.22
C GLY A 35 -5.41 -5.63 -15.10
N TYR A 36 -4.43 -5.47 -14.22
CA TYR A 36 -4.49 -4.47 -13.15
C TYR A 36 -3.87 -3.14 -13.61
N GLU A 37 -4.55 -2.05 -13.27
CA GLU A 37 -4.11 -0.69 -13.51
C GLU A 37 -3.95 0.06 -12.20
N HIS A 38 -3.00 1.00 -12.13
CA HIS A 38 -2.78 1.80 -10.93
C HIS A 38 -4.00 2.66 -10.62
N PHE A 39 -4.55 2.52 -9.42
CA PHE A 39 -5.72 3.25 -8.94
C PHE A 39 -5.36 4.38 -7.99
N PHE A 40 -4.53 4.08 -6.98
CA PHE A 40 -4.24 4.98 -5.88
C PHE A 40 -2.90 4.62 -5.21
N ALA A 41 -2.18 5.61 -4.69
CA ALA A 41 -1.02 5.38 -3.85
C ALA A 41 -0.93 6.41 -2.72
N THR A 42 -0.39 5.99 -1.58
CA THR A 42 -0.05 6.87 -0.46
C THR A 42 1.19 6.37 0.28
N GLY A 43 1.86 7.26 0.99
CA GLY A 43 3.17 6.99 1.58
C GLY A 43 4.29 7.07 0.55
N ASP A 44 5.51 6.76 1.01
CA ASP A 44 6.73 6.69 0.21
C ASP A 44 7.73 5.88 1.03
N VAL A 45 8.16 4.74 0.51
CA VAL A 45 9.08 3.84 1.22
C VAL A 45 10.39 4.53 1.56
N THR A 46 10.90 5.37 0.67
CA THR A 46 12.22 6.01 0.81
C THR A 46 12.21 7.12 1.87
N SER A 47 11.12 7.88 1.93
CA SER A 47 11.00 9.02 2.85
C SER A 47 10.32 8.65 4.17
N ASN A 48 9.38 7.69 4.15
CA ASN A 48 8.40 7.48 5.21
C ASN A 48 8.36 6.05 5.76
N GLY A 49 9.17 5.14 5.23
CA GLY A 49 9.30 3.78 5.75
C GLY A 49 8.18 2.81 5.33
N LEU A 50 7.13 3.29 4.67
CA LEU A 50 5.95 2.51 4.30
C LEU A 50 5.18 3.20 3.15
N ALA A 51 4.73 2.40 2.19
CA ALA A 51 3.79 2.83 1.15
C ALA A 51 2.64 1.83 1.00
N ILE A 52 1.48 2.35 0.60
CA ILE A 52 0.36 1.55 0.09
C ILE A 52 0.15 1.94 -1.37
N ARG A 53 0.14 0.94 -2.25
CA ARG A 53 -0.26 1.09 -3.65
C ARG A 53 -1.50 0.25 -3.90
N VAL A 54 -2.44 0.77 -4.65
CA VAL A 54 -3.69 0.11 -4.99
C VAL A 54 -3.80 0.05 -6.49
N PHE A 55 -4.14 -1.14 -6.97
CA PHE A 55 -4.38 -1.43 -8.37
C PHE A 55 -5.79 -2.00 -8.53
N HIS A 56 -6.43 -1.73 -9.65
CA HIS A 56 -7.78 -2.23 -9.95
C HIS A 56 -7.76 -3.08 -11.22
N SER A 57 -8.56 -4.15 -11.21
CA SER A 57 -8.91 -4.92 -12.41
C SER A 57 -10.44 -4.84 -12.62
N GLU A 58 -10.97 -5.54 -13.62
CA GLU A 58 -12.42 -5.72 -13.74
C GLU A 58 -13.01 -6.57 -12.61
N ALA A 59 -12.20 -7.43 -11.97
CA ALA A 59 -12.68 -8.42 -11.01
C ALA A 59 -12.61 -7.95 -9.55
N ASN A 60 -11.60 -7.18 -9.18
CA ASN A 60 -11.28 -6.83 -7.79
C ASN A 60 -10.25 -5.69 -7.73
N TYR A 61 -9.84 -5.32 -6.51
CA TYR A 61 -8.68 -4.45 -6.27
C TYR A 61 -7.57 -5.23 -5.58
N MET A 62 -6.33 -4.94 -5.95
CA MET A 62 -5.13 -5.40 -5.24
C MET A 62 -4.57 -4.25 -4.42
N VAL A 63 -4.26 -4.52 -3.16
CA VAL A 63 -3.58 -3.61 -2.24
C VAL A 63 -2.19 -4.17 -1.98
N GLU A 64 -1.19 -3.43 -2.41
CA GLU A 64 0.22 -3.66 -2.12
C GLU A 64 0.62 -2.83 -0.89
N VAL A 65 1.23 -3.48 0.08
CA VAL A 65 1.82 -2.86 1.27
C VAL A 65 3.32 -3.07 1.19
N ASP A 66 4.05 -1.97 1.00
CA ASP A 66 5.49 -1.95 0.73
C ASP A 66 6.22 -1.32 1.92
N PRO A 67 6.77 -2.13 2.85
CA PRO A 67 7.55 -1.63 3.96
C PRO A 67 9.01 -1.35 3.55
N PHE A 68 9.66 -0.41 4.22
CA PHE A 68 11.09 -0.14 4.00
C PHE A 68 11.99 -1.32 4.35
N GLU A 69 11.61 -2.08 5.37
CA GLU A 69 12.26 -3.34 5.73
C GLU A 69 11.25 -4.48 5.74
N GLY A 70 11.61 -5.54 5.02
CA GLY A 70 10.83 -6.77 4.95
C GLY A 70 10.17 -6.98 3.59
N PRO A 71 9.45 -8.10 3.43
CA PRO A 71 8.83 -8.46 2.17
C PRO A 71 7.56 -7.62 1.91
N VAL A 72 7.39 -7.23 0.65
CA VAL A 72 6.13 -6.66 0.13
C VAL A 72 5.00 -7.64 0.36
N ARG A 73 3.83 -7.12 0.72
CA ARG A 73 2.61 -7.91 0.95
C ARG A 73 1.51 -7.47 0.00
N TYR A 74 0.75 -8.44 -0.47
CA TYR A 74 -0.38 -8.23 -1.35
C TYR A 74 -1.63 -8.81 -0.69
N VAL A 75 -2.71 -8.05 -0.74
CA VAL A 75 -4.05 -8.53 -0.42
C VAL A 75 -5.01 -8.06 -1.50
N PHE A 76 -6.15 -8.73 -1.62
CA PHE A 76 -7.19 -8.38 -2.57
C PHE A 76 -8.43 -7.90 -1.83
N THR A 77 -9.24 -7.09 -2.50
CA THR A 77 -10.57 -6.70 -2.01
C THR A 77 -11.59 -6.90 -3.13
N ALA A 78 -12.75 -7.45 -2.80
CA ALA A 78 -13.72 -7.84 -3.80
C ALA A 78 -14.41 -6.66 -4.49
N SER A 79 -14.46 -5.49 -3.85
CA SER A 79 -15.18 -4.32 -4.35
C SER A 79 -14.57 -3.01 -3.87
N LEU A 80 -14.98 -1.89 -4.49
CA LEU A 80 -14.56 -0.56 -4.05
C LEU A 80 -14.99 -0.25 -2.59
N PRO A 81 -16.21 -0.57 -2.13
CA PRO A 81 -16.57 -0.46 -0.71
C PRO A 81 -15.61 -1.21 0.22
N ASP A 82 -15.26 -2.46 -0.11
CA ASP A 82 -14.33 -3.28 0.68
C ASP A 82 -12.94 -2.62 0.75
N LEU A 83 -12.44 -2.13 -0.38
CA LEU A 83 -11.19 -1.37 -0.46
C LEU A 83 -11.24 -0.13 0.45
N MET A 84 -12.30 0.67 0.32
CA MET A 84 -12.43 1.92 1.09
C MET A 84 -12.50 1.64 2.59
N GLU A 85 -13.12 0.55 3.00
CA GLU A 85 -13.13 0.12 4.40
C GLU A 85 -11.73 -0.24 4.90
N LEU A 86 -10.95 -1.01 4.14
CA LEU A 86 -9.56 -1.32 4.50
C LEU A 86 -8.70 -0.06 4.53
N LEU A 87 -8.80 0.81 3.54
CA LEU A 87 -8.03 2.06 3.48
C LEU A 87 -8.37 2.96 4.68
N ALA A 88 -9.64 3.04 5.08
CA ALA A 88 -10.04 3.81 6.26
C ALA A 88 -9.38 3.29 7.55
N LYS A 89 -9.10 1.99 7.63
CA LYS A 89 -8.40 1.36 8.77
C LYS A 89 -6.88 1.51 8.68
N TRP A 90 -6.31 1.41 7.48
CA TRP A 90 -4.86 1.28 7.30
C TRP A 90 -4.14 2.60 7.01
N VAL A 91 -4.74 3.50 6.23
CA VAL A 91 -4.13 4.80 5.88
C VAL A 91 -3.78 5.62 7.13
N PRO A 92 -4.60 5.69 8.19
CA PRO A 92 -4.20 6.37 9.42
C PRO A 92 -2.94 5.78 10.06
N VAL A 93 -2.76 4.46 10.01
CA VAL A 93 -1.55 3.78 10.53
C VAL A 93 -0.33 4.17 9.70
N VAL A 94 -0.44 4.12 8.37
CA VAL A 94 0.64 4.54 7.46
C VAL A 94 1.05 5.98 7.72
N ASN A 95 0.06 6.88 7.86
CA ASN A 95 0.32 8.29 8.15
C ASN A 95 0.96 8.48 9.53
N GLY A 96 0.57 7.69 10.54
CA GLY A 96 1.17 7.72 11.87
C GLY A 96 2.62 7.27 11.89
N VAL A 97 2.94 6.19 11.16
CA VAL A 97 4.33 5.70 10.98
C VAL A 97 5.17 6.74 10.25
N THR A 98 4.63 7.27 9.15
CA THR A 98 5.26 8.34 8.35
C THR A 98 5.61 9.55 9.22
N LEU A 99 4.64 10.02 10.03
CA LEU A 99 4.85 11.16 10.90
C LEU A 99 5.89 10.85 11.99
N SER A 100 5.88 9.64 12.55
CA SER A 100 6.84 9.23 13.58
C SER A 100 8.27 9.17 13.02
N GLY A 101 8.46 8.64 11.82
CA GLY A 101 9.76 8.64 11.13
C GLY A 101 10.26 10.06 10.83
N LEU A 102 9.36 10.93 10.38
CA LEU A 102 9.67 12.35 10.18
C LEU A 102 10.11 13.01 11.49
N LEU A 103 9.37 12.82 12.59
CA LEU A 103 9.71 13.38 13.91
C LEU A 103 11.05 12.85 14.44
N ALA A 104 11.38 11.58 14.22
CA ALA A 104 12.67 11.00 14.58
C ALA A 104 13.84 11.62 13.80
N SER A 105 13.63 11.99 12.53
CA SER A 105 14.64 12.74 11.77
C SER A 105 14.90 14.17 12.28
N PHE A 106 14.02 14.69 13.15
CA PHE A 106 14.06 16.05 13.69
C PHE A 106 14.59 16.13 15.14
N GLU A 107 15.40 15.16 15.59
CA GLU A 107 16.00 15.13 16.96
C GLU A 107 16.79 16.40 17.38
N GLY A 108 16.92 17.43 16.53
CA GLY A 108 17.43 18.76 16.87
C GLY A 108 16.39 19.79 17.38
N GLY A 109 15.11 19.43 17.48
CA GLY A 109 14.03 20.32 17.96
C GLY A 109 13.06 20.73 16.86
N LEU A 110 11.77 20.55 17.11
CA LEU A 110 10.70 20.87 16.17
C LEU A 110 10.23 22.31 16.33
N VAL A 111 10.33 23.09 15.26
CA VAL A 111 9.44 24.23 15.05
C VAL A 111 8.35 23.76 14.10
N LEU A 112 7.07 23.96 14.46
CA LEU A 112 5.90 23.59 13.65
C LEU A 112 6.01 24.10 12.19
N GLU A 113 6.74 25.20 12.01
CA GLU A 113 7.07 25.82 10.73
C GLU A 113 7.87 24.91 9.79
N ASP A 114 8.76 24.05 10.31
CA ASP A 114 9.57 23.14 9.50
C ASP A 114 8.73 21.98 8.96
N LEU A 115 7.77 21.51 9.75
CA LEU A 115 6.81 20.48 9.34
C LEU A 115 5.88 21.01 8.23
N VAL A 116 5.40 22.25 8.38
CA VAL A 116 4.58 22.93 7.36
C VAL A 116 5.39 23.19 6.09
N LYS A 117 6.65 23.63 6.19
CA LYS A 117 7.54 23.81 5.03
C LYS A 117 7.84 22.50 4.31
N ALA A 118 8.03 21.39 5.02
CA ALA A 118 8.24 20.09 4.43
C ALA A 118 6.98 19.58 3.70
N ALA A 119 5.81 19.72 4.32
CA ALA A 119 4.53 19.31 3.74
C ALA A 119 4.13 20.14 2.49
N THR A 120 4.55 21.41 2.43
CA THR A 120 4.24 22.33 1.33
C THR A 120 5.30 22.36 0.22
N LYS A 121 6.46 21.70 0.39
CA LYS A 121 7.56 21.66 -0.61
C LYS A 121 7.43 20.60 -1.70
N ARG A 122 6.39 19.75 -1.69
CA ARG A 122 6.22 18.74 -2.76
C ARG A 122 5.91 19.43 -4.10
N LYS A 123 6.87 19.39 -5.01
CA LYS A 123 6.71 19.68 -6.44
C LYS A 123 6.36 18.41 -7.19
#